data_AF-A0A926RV75-F1
#
_entry.id   AF-A0A926RV75-F1
#
_cell.length_a   1.000
_cell.length_b   1.000
_cell.length_c   1.000
_cell.angle_alpha   90.00
_cell.angle_beta   90.00
_cell.angle_gamma   90.00
#
_symmetry.space_group_name_H-M   'P 1'
#
loop_
_entity.id
_entity.type
_entity.pdbx_description
1 polymer ?
#
loop_
_entity_poly.entity_id
_entity_poly.type
_entity_poly.pdbx_seq_one_letter_code
_entity_poly.pdbx_strand_id
1 'polypeptide(L)' 'MRTGEVWHGRTATPYEGVSATIDDVTTRNVILSYDRVVDVNGVQTIGEVMTQKKFNRMFEQIVYEQGELF' A
#
# COMPACT_ATOMS: atom_id res chain seq x y z
N MET A 1 5.28 3.00 -9.24
CA MET A 1 5.13 1.59 -8.86
C MET A 1 6.31 0.81 -9.37
N ARG A 2 7.23 0.52 -8.47
CA ARG A 2 8.42 -0.31 -8.66
C ARG A 2 8.63 -1.11 -7.37
N THR A 3 9.24 -2.28 -7.49
CA THR A 3 9.65 -3.07 -6.33
C THR A 3 10.52 -2.23 -5.39
N GLY A 4 10.27 -2.33 -4.09
CA GLY A 4 10.94 -1.59 -3.02
C GLY A 4 10.35 -0.21 -2.73
N GLU A 5 9.40 0.29 -3.52
CA GLU A 5 8.68 1.52 -3.17
C GLU A 5 7.76 1.28 -1.96
N VAL A 6 7.75 2.24 -1.03
CA VAL A 6 6.80 2.28 0.08
C VAL A 6 5.66 3.22 -0.26
N TRP A 7 4.44 2.76 -0.03
CA TRP A 7 3.19 3.47 -0.25
C TRP A 7 2.36 3.46 1.03
N HIS A 8 1.56 4.49 1.24
CA HIS A 8 0.76 4.63 2.45
C HIS A 8 -0.72 4.46 2.13
N GLY A 9 -1.43 3.73 2.97
CA GLY A 9 -2.86 3.57 2.80
C GLY A 9 -3.58 4.90 3.03
N ARG A 10 -4.47 5.23 2.10
CA ARG A 10 -5.24 6.47 2.09
C ARG A 10 -6.19 6.51 3.28
N THR A 11 -6.52 7.73 3.71
CA THR A 11 -7.56 7.97 4.71
C THR A 11 -8.92 7.44 4.25
N ALA A 12 -9.75 7.04 5.22
CA ALA A 12 -11.05 6.41 4.99
C ALA A 12 -11.00 5.13 4.14
N THR A 13 -9.87 4.42 4.15
CA THR A 13 -9.73 3.07 3.59
C THR A 13 -9.39 2.06 4.69
N PRO A 14 -9.60 0.75 4.47
CA PRO A 14 -9.17 -0.28 5.42
C PRO A 14 -7.66 -0.30 5.70
N TYR A 15 -6.87 0.41 4.89
CA TYR A 15 -5.42 0.49 5.02
C TYR A 15 -4.96 1.83 5.61
N GLU A 16 -5.87 2.66 6.15
CA GLU A 16 -5.50 3.93 6.77
C GLU A 16 -4.42 3.74 7.86
N GLY A 17 -3.32 4.48 7.74
CA GLY A 17 -2.17 4.39 8.65
C GLY A 17 -1.28 3.16 8.44
N VAL A 18 -1.55 2.32 7.45
CA VAL A 18 -0.71 1.18 7.03
C VAL A 18 0.31 1.66 6.00
N SER A 19 1.54 1.18 6.13
CA SER A 19 2.57 1.33 5.10
C SER A 19 2.75 0.00 4.37
N ALA A 20 2.72 0.05 3.04
CA ALA A 20 2.87 -1.11 2.17
C ALA A 20 4.15 -0.98 1.33
N THR A 21 4.99 -2.01 1.36
CA THR A 21 6.17 -2.12 0.48
C THR A 21 5.80 -2.96 -0.73
N ILE A 22 6.11 -2.48 -1.93
CA ILE A 22 5.91 -3.27 -3.16
C ILE A 22 6.98 -4.36 -3.24
N ASP A 23 6.57 -5.62 -3.14
CA ASP A 23 7.46 -6.76 -3.27
C ASP A 23 7.66 -7.14 -4.75
N ASP A 24 6.60 -7.04 -5.56
CA ASP A 24 6.65 -7.30 -7.00
C ASP A 24 5.52 -6.60 -7.76
N VAL A 25 5.73 -6.35 -9.05
CA VAL A 25 4.73 -5.77 -9.96
C VAL A 25 4.64 -6.58 -11.23
N THR A 26 3.45 -7.13 -11.46
CA THR A 26 3.10 -7.80 -12.72
C THR A 26 2.30 -6.85 -13.61
N THR A 27 2.00 -7.28 -14.84
CA THR A 27 1.17 -6.51 -15.78
C THR A 27 -0.21 -6.13 -15.23
N ARG A 28 -0.75 -6.87 -14.25
CA ARG A 28 -2.11 -6.65 -13.72
C ARG A 28 -2.19 -6.42 -12.21
N ASN A 29 -1.23 -6.96 -11.46
CA ASN A 29 -1.27 -7.00 -10.01
C ASN A 29 0.00 -6.41 -9.38
N VAL A 30 -0.16 -5.96 -8.16
CA VAL A 30 0.88 -5.54 -7.24
C VAL A 30 0.89 -6.54 -6.09
N ILE A 31 2.07 -7.05 -5.76
CA ILE A 31 2.33 -7.86 -4.56
C ILE A 31 2.98 -6.92 -3.55
N LEU A 32 2.46 -6.91 -2.33
CA LEU A 32 2.95 -6.00 -1.30
C LEU A 32 2.90 -6.62 0.09
N SER A 33 3.79 -6.13 0.94
CA SER A 33 3.92 -6.47 2.35
C SER A 33 3.58 -5.26 3.21
N TYR A 34 2.91 -5.48 4.33
CA TYR A 34 2.50 -4.45 5.27
C TYR A 34 3.51 -4.28 6.40
N ASP A 35 3.64 -3.07 6.94
CA ASP A 35 4.41 -2.76 8.15
C ASP A 35 3.84 -3.41 9.41
N ARG A 36 2.57 -3.83 9.36
CA ARG A 36 1.82 -4.43 10.47
C ARG A 36 0.80 -5.45 9.97
N VAL A 37 0.25 -6.23 10.88
CA VAL A 37 -0.92 -7.08 10.59
C VAL A 37 -2.13 -6.18 10.35
N VAL A 38 -2.78 -6.35 9.21
CA VAL A 38 -4.01 -5.63 8.81
C VAL A 38 -5.17 -6.60 8.81
N ASP A 39 -6.31 -6.18 9.35
CA ASP A 39 -7.58 -6.90 9.19
C ASP A 39 -8.29 -6.37 7.94
N VAL A 40 -8.40 -7.21 6.92
CA VAL A 40 -9.14 -6.91 5.69
C VAL A 40 -10.32 -7.87 5.59
N ASN A 41 -11.53 -7.37 5.88
CA ASN A 41 -12.77 -8.15 5.84
C ASN A 41 -12.77 -9.39 6.77
N GLY A 42 -12.22 -9.27 7.97
CA GLY A 42 -12.14 -10.36 8.95
C GLY A 42 -10.98 -11.32 8.73
N VAL A 43 -10.08 -11.01 7.79
CA VAL A 43 -8.86 -11.77 7.53
C VAL A 43 -7.66 -10.94 7.94
N GLN A 44 -6.91 -11.45 8.93
CA GLN A 44 -5.64 -10.87 9.32
C GLN A 44 -4.55 -11.26 8.33
N THR A 45 -3.84 -10.27 7.80
CA THR A 45 -2.77 -10.50 6.84
C THR A 45 -1.59 -9.53 7.03
N ILE A 46 -0.41 -9.97 6.61
CA ILE A 46 0.84 -9.18 6.60
C ILE A 46 1.24 -8.73 5.18
N GLY A 47 0.39 -9.00 4.19
CA GLY A 47 0.58 -8.62 2.80
C GLY A 47 -0.62 -9.00 1.94
N GLU A 48 -0.67 -8.54 0.70
CA GLU A 48 -1.75 -8.90 -0.22
C GLU A 48 -1.26 -8.85 -1.67
N VAL A 49 -1.90 -9.65 -2.52
CA VAL A 49 -1.86 -9.44 -3.97
C VAL A 49 -3.14 -8.75 -4.39
N MET A 50 -3.02 -7.56 -4.99
CA MET A 50 -4.19 -6.84 -5.49
C MET A 50 -3.97 -6.27 -6.88
N THR A 51 -5.07 -5.98 -7.58
CA THR A 51 -4.97 -5.35 -8.90
C THR A 51 -4.37 -3.96 -8.79
N GLN A 52 -3.62 -3.53 -9.82
CA GLN A 52 -3.07 -2.17 -9.88
C GLN A 52 -4.15 -1.09 -9.70
N LYS A 53 -5.37 -1.34 -10.20
CA LYS A 53 -6.52 -0.43 -10.01
C LYS A 53 -6.95 -0.33 -8.55
N LYS A 54 -7.06 -1.46 -7.83
CA LYS A 54 -7.39 -1.46 -6.39
C LYS A 54 -6.27 -0.78 -5.61
N PHE A 55 -5.02 -1.10 -5.92
CA PHE A 55 -3.85 -0.50 -5.27
C PHE A 55 -3.86 1.03 -5.36
N ASN A 56 -3.99 1.59 -6.56
CA ASN A 56 -4.00 3.06 -6.75
C ASN A 56 -5.17 3.77 -6.06
N ARG A 57 -6.28 3.05 -5.81
CA ARG A 57 -7.43 3.57 -5.06
C ARG A 57 -7.22 3.52 -3.55
N MET A 58 -6.46 2.55 -3.05
CA MET A 58 -6.29 2.30 -1.62
C MET A 58 -5.02 2.92 -1.05
N PHE A 59 -3.98 3.08 -1.87
CA PHE A 59 -2.67 3.57 -1.46
C PHE A 59 -2.30 4.83 -2.23
N GLU A 60 -1.43 5.63 -1.62
CA GLU A 60 -0.80 6.78 -2.23
C GLU A 60 0.68 6.85 -1.91
N GLN A 61 1.43 7.42 -2.85
CA GLN A 61 2.84 7.66 -2.66
C GLN A 61 2.99 9.02 -1.95
N ILE A 62 3.39 8.99 -0.69
CA ILE A 62 3.77 10.22 0.02
C ILE A 62 5.24 10.46 -0.31
N VAL A 63 5.49 11.39 -1.23
CA VAL A 63 6.85 11.86 -1.50
C VAL A 63 7.16 12.88 -0.41
N TYR A 64 8.00 12.51 0.54
CA TYR A 64 8.60 13.48 1.46
C TYR A 64 9.60 14.33 0.66
N GLU A 65 9.13 15.41 0.03
CA GLU A 65 10.03 16.49 -0.37
C GLU A 65 10.44 17.23 0.90
N GLN A 66 11.65 16.93 1.37
CA GLN A 66 12.43 17.78 2.29
C GLN A 66 11.64 18.60 3.33
N GLY A 67 10.82 17.95 4.16
CA GLY A 67 10.49 18.47 5.49
C GLY A 67 9.34 19.48 5.63
N GLU A 68 8.45 19.69 4.65
CA GLU A 68 7.21 20.47 4.89
C GLU A 68 5.94 19.80 4.34
N LEU A 69 4.87 19.84 5.15
CA LEU A 69 3.52 19.34 4.83
C LEU A 69 2.75 20.37 4.00
N PHE A 70 2.23 19.99 2.83
CA PHE A 70 1.22 20.74 2.07
C PHE A 70 -0.03 19.90 1.85
#